data_AF-A0A6V7QFP0-F1
#
_entry.id   AF-A0A6V7QFP0-F1
#
_cell.length_a   1.000
_cell.length_b   1.000
_cell.length_c   1.000
_cell.angle_alpha   90.00
_cell.angle_beta   90.00
_cell.angle_gamma   90.00
#
_symmetry.space_group_name_H-M   'P 1'
#
loop_
_entity.id
_entity.type
_entity.pdbx_description
1 polymer ?
#
loop_
_entity_poly.entity_id
_entity_poly.type
_entity_poly.pdbx_seq_one_letter_code
_entity_poly.pdbx_strand_id
1 'polypeptide(L)'
;MERYRRASQFLLRYVSCETRSLSKRPCGSSIAGQSRIQEQFIREYNTKLRNVLPHSMPRVCTRTVQGSRIFCLDIPCGIQGRSYSSAATYARRNPSYSTLNSSDITYFRSILGDKNVVQDEDRLSAANTDWMRKYKGSSQLLLLPKTTEEVSKILFYCNSRRLAVVPQGGNTGLVGVIINMASMDKIISLDKVNGILTCEAGCILENLNNYLTSEGFIMPLDLGAKGSCQIGGNVSTNAGGLRFIRYGSLHGNILGLEVVLANGTVLDMLGTLRKDNTGYDLKHLFIGSEGSLGIVTKVSILTPAKLLSTNLAFLACNDYLSCQKLLFEAKRELGEVLSAFEFMDSHAIDLVLGHLEGLRNPLPTSSYKFYVLIETTGSDESYDKAKLEAFLLRSMECALVSDGVIAQDISQASTFWRIREGISEASVKLGAVYKYDLSLPVEKLYDIVEEMSQRLGDMAKVVGYGHLGDGNLHLNILTAEYSDDILAKIEPFVYEWTSMHRGSISAEHGLGLMKADKIHYSKSSETVQLMASIKKLLDPNCILNPYKVLPQSVL
;
A
#
# COMPACT_ATOMS: atom_id res chain seq x y z
N MET A 1 -31.64 -26.14 -14.49
CA MET A 1 -30.28 -26.58 -14.10
C MET A 1 -29.67 -27.66 -15.00
N GLU A 2 -30.44 -28.64 -15.49
CA GLU A 2 -29.88 -29.74 -16.31
C GLU A 2 -29.46 -29.35 -17.75
N ARG A 3 -30.05 -28.28 -18.30
CA ARG A 3 -29.62 -27.69 -19.59
C ARG A 3 -28.34 -26.85 -19.49
N TYR A 4 -28.07 -26.23 -18.33
CA TYR A 4 -26.81 -25.52 -18.07
C TYR A 4 -25.63 -26.49 -17.89
N ARG A 5 -25.86 -27.67 -17.28
CA ARG A 5 -24.85 -28.75 -17.17
C ARG A 5 -24.39 -29.28 -18.54
N ARG A 6 -25.26 -29.35 -19.56
CA ARG A 6 -24.88 -29.81 -20.91
C ARG A 6 -24.08 -28.78 -21.70
N ALA A 7 -24.33 -27.48 -21.51
CA ALA A 7 -23.54 -26.42 -22.14
C ALA A 7 -22.10 -26.34 -21.56
N SER A 8 -21.97 -26.54 -20.25
CA SER A 8 -20.66 -26.56 -19.58
C SER A 8 -19.80 -27.77 -19.94
N GLN A 9 -20.40 -28.95 -20.18
CA GLN A 9 -19.69 -30.15 -20.61
C GLN A 9 -19.19 -30.09 -22.07
N PHE A 10 -19.81 -29.26 -22.91
CA PHE A 10 -19.37 -29.05 -24.30
C PHE A 10 -18.12 -28.13 -24.37
N LEU A 11 -18.06 -27.10 -23.51
CA LEU A 11 -16.88 -26.23 -23.39
C LEU A 11 -15.65 -26.99 -22.87
N LEU A 12 -15.82 -27.85 -21.86
CA LEU A 12 -14.71 -28.61 -21.26
C LEU A 12 -14.08 -29.65 -22.21
N ARG A 13 -14.87 -30.23 -23.13
CA ARG A 13 -14.35 -31.17 -24.14
C ARG A 13 -13.57 -30.49 -25.27
N TYR A 14 -13.83 -29.21 -25.56
CA TYR A 14 -13.16 -28.51 -26.66
C TYR A 14 -11.80 -27.93 -26.24
N VAL A 15 -11.70 -27.36 -25.02
CA VAL A 15 -10.43 -26.84 -24.47
C VAL A 15 -9.39 -27.96 -24.26
N SER A 16 -9.85 -29.18 -23.96
CA SER A 16 -8.99 -30.37 -23.85
C SER A 16 -8.48 -30.90 -25.22
N CYS A 17 -9.08 -30.49 -26.34
CA CYS A 17 -8.71 -30.97 -27.67
C CYS A 17 -7.68 -30.04 -28.34
N GLU A 18 -7.78 -28.72 -28.13
CA GLU A 18 -6.80 -27.74 -28.64
C GLU A 18 -5.46 -27.78 -27.90
N THR A 19 -5.46 -28.10 -26.61
CA THR A 19 -4.20 -28.25 -25.84
C THR A 19 -3.39 -29.48 -26.24
N ARG A 20 -4.01 -30.49 -26.88
CA ARG A 20 -3.29 -31.67 -27.40
C ARG A 20 -2.77 -31.52 -28.83
N SER A 21 -3.22 -30.53 -29.60
CA SER A 21 -2.76 -30.33 -31.00
C SER A 21 -1.62 -29.30 -31.13
N LEU A 22 -1.38 -28.47 -30.11
CA LEU A 22 -0.35 -27.43 -30.11
C LEU A 22 1.09 -27.90 -29.77
N SER A 23 1.30 -29.19 -29.48
CA SER A 23 2.64 -29.72 -29.12
C SER A 23 3.44 -30.31 -30.28
N LYS A 24 2.97 -30.22 -31.54
CA LYS A 24 3.71 -30.71 -32.71
C LYS A 24 3.48 -29.85 -33.96
N ARG A 25 4.34 -28.84 -34.21
CA ARG A 25 5.00 -28.53 -35.51
C ARG A 25 5.63 -27.10 -35.55
N PRO A 26 6.66 -26.88 -36.39
CA PRO A 26 7.52 -25.69 -36.36
C PRO A 26 7.07 -24.55 -37.29
N CYS A 27 7.72 -23.39 -37.11
CA CYS A 27 7.60 -22.08 -37.77
C CYS A 27 6.99 -22.00 -39.19
N GLY A 28 6.12 -20.99 -39.37
CA GLY A 28 5.93 -20.23 -40.61
C GLY A 28 4.54 -20.33 -41.28
N SER A 29 3.68 -19.32 -41.09
CA SER A 29 2.73 -18.78 -42.10
C SER A 29 1.74 -17.76 -41.49
N SER A 30 1.14 -16.94 -42.36
CA SER A 30 0.67 -15.55 -42.18
C SER A 30 -0.65 -15.27 -41.43
N ILE A 31 -0.74 -14.05 -40.89
CA ILE A 31 -1.82 -13.42 -40.08
C ILE A 31 -3.19 -13.27 -40.79
N ALA A 32 -3.33 -13.55 -42.09
CA ALA A 32 -4.59 -13.32 -42.83
C ALA A 32 -5.65 -14.44 -42.71
N GLY A 33 -5.33 -15.59 -42.10
CA GLY A 33 -6.25 -16.73 -41.96
C GLY A 33 -7.09 -16.75 -40.67
N GLN A 34 -6.72 -15.97 -39.65
CA GLN A 34 -7.34 -16.01 -38.32
C GLN A 34 -8.57 -15.09 -38.19
N SER A 35 -8.73 -14.07 -39.04
CA SER A 35 -9.86 -13.12 -38.95
C SER A 35 -11.20 -13.68 -39.48
N ARG A 36 -11.17 -14.59 -40.46
CA ARG A 36 -12.40 -15.15 -41.06
C ARG A 36 -13.13 -16.15 -40.15
N ILE A 37 -12.43 -16.80 -39.22
CA ILE A 37 -13.02 -17.79 -38.30
C ILE A 37 -13.72 -17.08 -37.12
N GLN A 38 -13.21 -15.93 -36.67
CA GLN A 38 -13.85 -15.12 -35.61
C GLN A 38 -15.16 -14.47 -36.07
N GLU A 39 -15.26 -13.99 -37.31
CA GLU A 39 -16.49 -13.36 -37.81
C GLU A 39 -17.65 -14.36 -37.99
N GLN A 40 -17.36 -15.61 -38.33
CA GLN A 40 -18.37 -16.66 -38.49
C GLN A 40 -18.92 -17.13 -37.13
N PHE A 41 -18.07 -17.18 -36.10
CA PHE A 41 -18.44 -17.50 -34.72
C PHE A 41 -19.37 -16.43 -34.10
N ILE A 42 -19.10 -15.15 -34.33
CA ILE A 42 -19.93 -14.03 -33.82
C ILE A 42 -21.32 -14.04 -34.47
N ARG A 43 -21.46 -14.44 -35.74
CA ARG A 43 -22.75 -14.55 -36.41
C ARG A 43 -23.60 -15.72 -35.89
N GLU A 44 -23.01 -16.88 -35.63
CA GLU A 44 -23.74 -18.03 -35.09
C GLU A 44 -24.13 -17.85 -33.62
N TYR A 45 -23.27 -17.21 -32.82
CA TYR A 45 -23.55 -16.89 -31.42
C TYR A 45 -24.72 -15.91 -31.27
N ASN A 46 -24.76 -14.86 -32.09
CA ASN A 46 -25.85 -13.88 -32.10
C ASN A 46 -27.19 -14.44 -32.62
N THR A 47 -27.15 -15.47 -33.48
CA THR A 47 -28.36 -16.12 -34.00
C THR A 47 -28.99 -17.05 -32.95
N LYS A 48 -28.19 -17.69 -32.09
CA LYS A 48 -28.70 -18.57 -31.01
C LYS A 48 -29.19 -17.80 -29.78
N LEU A 49 -28.62 -16.63 -29.48
CA LEU A 49 -29.09 -15.75 -28.40
C LEU A 49 -30.49 -15.16 -28.64
N ARG A 50 -30.91 -15.01 -29.91
CA ARG A 50 -32.24 -14.48 -30.28
C ARG A 50 -33.41 -15.40 -29.93
N ASN A 51 -33.18 -16.69 -29.68
CA ASN A 51 -34.26 -17.67 -29.43
C ASN A 51 -34.48 -18.00 -27.94
N VAL A 52 -33.84 -17.28 -27.00
CA VAL A 52 -33.79 -17.69 -25.58
C VAL A 52 -34.26 -16.61 -24.58
N LEU A 53 -34.66 -15.40 -25.00
CA LEU A 53 -35.03 -14.32 -24.05
C LEU A 53 -36.40 -13.67 -24.40
N PRO A 54 -37.32 -13.47 -23.43
CA PRO A 54 -38.60 -12.79 -23.64
C PRO A 54 -38.48 -11.26 -23.70
N HIS A 55 -39.46 -10.63 -24.38
CA HIS A 55 -39.51 -9.24 -24.80
C HIS A 55 -39.66 -8.19 -23.67
N SER A 56 -38.67 -7.30 -23.55
CA SER A 56 -38.85 -5.86 -23.24
C SER A 56 -37.51 -5.11 -23.35
N MET A 57 -37.50 -3.97 -24.08
CA MET A 57 -36.44 -2.94 -24.27
C MET A 57 -35.58 -3.00 -25.57
N PRO A 58 -35.14 -1.83 -26.10
CA PRO A 58 -35.46 -1.38 -27.47
C PRO A 58 -34.41 -1.68 -28.56
N ARG A 59 -34.88 -1.71 -29.81
CA ARG A 59 -34.11 -1.97 -31.04
C ARG A 59 -33.39 -0.70 -31.53
N VAL A 60 -32.11 -0.79 -31.85
CA VAL A 60 -31.38 0.24 -32.60
C VAL A 60 -31.49 -0.03 -34.10
N CYS A 61 -31.97 0.95 -34.85
CA CYS A 61 -32.11 0.96 -36.30
C CYS A 61 -31.03 1.87 -36.91
N THR A 62 -30.39 1.44 -37.98
CA THR A 62 -29.41 2.21 -38.75
C THR A 62 -30.12 3.23 -39.64
N ARG A 63 -29.83 4.53 -39.51
CA ARG A 63 -30.09 5.51 -40.59
C ARG A 63 -29.19 6.75 -40.51
N THR A 64 -28.93 7.22 -41.72
CA THR A 64 -28.02 8.24 -42.24
C THR A 64 -28.28 9.66 -41.71
N VAL A 65 -27.21 10.45 -41.60
CA VAL A 65 -27.19 11.83 -41.15
C VAL A 65 -27.65 12.78 -42.26
N GLN A 66 -28.67 13.59 -42.00
CA GLN A 66 -28.92 14.91 -42.63
C GLN A 66 -29.81 15.76 -41.69
N GLY A 67 -29.41 17.01 -41.45
CA GLY A 67 -30.32 18.07 -41.00
C GLY A 67 -30.28 18.43 -39.51
N SER A 68 -29.86 19.67 -39.27
CA SER A 68 -29.78 20.41 -38.01
C SER A 68 -31.09 20.47 -37.20
N ARG A 69 -31.02 20.31 -35.87
CA ARG A 69 -31.34 21.31 -34.83
C ARG A 69 -31.37 20.67 -33.44
N ILE A 70 -30.78 21.41 -32.51
CA ILE A 70 -30.46 21.10 -31.11
C ILE A 70 -31.71 20.81 -30.28
N PHE A 71 -31.68 19.71 -29.52
CA PHE A 71 -32.27 19.59 -28.17
C PHE A 71 -31.40 18.58 -27.39
N CYS A 72 -30.46 19.08 -26.59
CA CYS A 72 -29.74 18.27 -25.61
C CYS A 72 -30.66 18.03 -24.41
N LEU A 73 -31.11 16.79 -24.24
CA LEU A 73 -31.59 16.28 -22.96
C LEU A 73 -30.41 15.57 -22.31
N ASP A 74 -29.92 16.16 -21.22
CA ASP A 74 -28.92 15.58 -20.34
C ASP A 74 -29.40 14.23 -19.81
N ILE A 75 -28.66 13.18 -20.14
CA ILE A 75 -28.70 11.91 -19.39
C ILE A 75 -27.41 11.88 -18.59
N PRO A 76 -27.46 11.96 -17.25
CA PRO A 76 -26.25 11.85 -16.46
C PRO A 76 -25.76 10.40 -16.52
N CYS A 77 -24.62 10.20 -17.19
CA CYS A 77 -23.80 9.02 -17.01
C CYS A 77 -23.27 9.06 -15.56
N GLY A 78 -23.98 8.36 -14.67
CA GLY A 78 -23.66 8.28 -13.26
C GLY A 78 -22.40 7.47 -13.01
N ILE A 79 -21.25 8.13 -13.08
CA ILE A 79 -20.07 7.72 -12.32
C ILE A 79 -20.32 8.22 -10.89
N GLN A 80 -20.59 7.32 -9.95
CA GLN A 80 -20.66 7.65 -8.51
C GLN A 80 -19.27 8.11 -8.03
N GLY A 81 -18.97 9.40 -8.22
CA GLY A 81 -17.95 10.11 -7.45
C GLY A 81 -18.65 10.80 -6.29
N ARG A 82 -18.45 10.33 -5.05
CA ARG A 82 -18.92 11.04 -3.87
C ARG A 82 -17.80 11.85 -3.22
N SER A 83 -18.13 13.12 -2.98
CA SER A 83 -17.56 14.00 -1.97
C SER A 83 -17.96 13.52 -0.57
N TYR A 84 -17.06 13.59 0.41
CA TYR A 84 -17.35 13.27 1.81
C TYR A 84 -17.02 14.45 2.75
N SER A 85 -17.81 14.55 3.83
CA SER A 85 -18.23 15.75 4.58
C SER A 85 -19.18 16.65 3.79
N SER A 86 -20.25 17.13 4.44
CA SER A 86 -21.18 18.15 3.90
C SER A 86 -20.49 19.48 3.58
N ALA A 87 -19.22 19.63 3.97
CA ALA A 87 -18.29 20.62 3.47
C ALA A 87 -17.00 19.95 2.98
N ALA A 88 -16.80 19.87 1.66
CA ALA A 88 -15.46 19.66 1.13
C ALA A 88 -14.57 20.83 1.57
N THR A 89 -13.66 20.60 2.52
CA THR A 89 -12.77 21.65 2.99
C THR A 89 -11.71 21.90 1.93
N TYR A 90 -11.90 22.95 1.13
CA TYR A 90 -10.88 23.39 0.19
C TYR A 90 -9.67 23.91 0.97
N ALA A 91 -8.52 23.24 0.83
CA ALA A 91 -7.26 23.77 1.35
C ALA A 91 -6.99 25.13 0.69
N ARG A 92 -6.86 26.18 1.50
CA ARG A 92 -6.49 27.50 0.99
C ARG A 92 -5.03 27.46 0.56
N ARG A 93 -4.81 27.63 -0.74
CA ARG A 93 -3.45 27.73 -1.30
C ARG A 93 -2.72 28.90 -0.65
N ASN A 94 -1.49 28.66 -0.16
CA ASN A 94 -0.64 29.72 0.35
C ASN A 94 -0.33 30.72 -0.79
N PRO A 95 -0.68 32.02 -0.64
CA PRO A 95 -0.45 33.02 -1.68
C PRO A 95 1.03 33.30 -1.93
N SER A 96 1.95 32.87 -1.04
CA SER A 96 3.39 33.01 -1.23
C SER A 96 3.95 32.16 -2.37
N TYR A 97 3.27 31.08 -2.75
CA TYR A 97 3.67 30.24 -3.88
C TYR A 97 3.29 30.90 -5.20
N SER A 98 4.17 30.82 -6.20
CA SER A 98 3.85 31.28 -7.56
C SER A 98 2.93 30.32 -8.28
N THR A 99 2.12 30.86 -9.18
CA THR A 99 1.28 30.07 -10.09
C THR A 99 2.10 29.64 -11.30
N LEU A 100 1.85 28.41 -11.74
CA LEU A 100 2.43 27.84 -12.95
C LEU A 100 2.02 28.64 -14.19
N ASN A 101 2.95 28.90 -15.08
CA ASN A 101 2.70 29.57 -16.37
C ASN A 101 3.39 28.85 -17.53
N SER A 102 3.18 29.33 -18.76
CA SER A 102 3.73 28.72 -19.97
C SER A 102 5.26 28.69 -20.02
N SER A 103 5.95 29.67 -19.42
CA SER A 103 7.42 29.67 -19.35
C SER A 103 7.95 28.59 -18.43
N ASP A 104 7.25 28.29 -17.33
CA ASP A 104 7.58 27.19 -16.43
C ASP A 104 7.48 25.84 -17.18
N ILE A 105 6.40 25.63 -17.95
CA ILE A 105 6.22 24.42 -18.78
C ILE A 105 7.35 24.28 -19.81
N THR A 106 7.69 25.36 -20.52
CA THR A 106 8.75 25.37 -21.52
C THR A 106 10.09 25.01 -20.90
N TYR A 107 10.39 25.53 -19.70
CA TYR A 107 11.58 25.16 -18.95
C TYR A 107 11.60 23.65 -18.64
N PHE A 108 10.53 23.09 -18.08
CA PHE A 108 10.49 21.66 -17.78
C PHE A 108 10.64 20.79 -19.03
N ARG A 109 10.04 21.19 -20.17
CA ARG A 109 10.22 20.49 -21.45
C ARG A 109 11.66 20.51 -21.93
N SER A 110 12.36 21.63 -21.73
CA SER A 110 13.77 21.75 -22.11
C SER A 110 14.71 20.80 -21.36
N ILE A 111 14.35 20.41 -20.13
CA ILE A 111 15.20 19.54 -19.31
C ILE A 111 14.76 18.07 -19.35
N LEU A 112 13.45 17.78 -19.46
CA LEU A 112 12.92 16.40 -19.44
C LEU A 112 12.53 15.86 -20.82
N GLY A 113 12.35 16.74 -21.81
CA GLY A 113 11.68 16.43 -23.07
C GLY A 113 10.16 16.33 -22.95
N ASP A 114 9.46 16.46 -24.08
CA ASP A 114 8.00 16.61 -24.11
C ASP A 114 7.23 15.45 -23.47
N LYS A 115 7.72 14.21 -23.64
CA LYS A 115 7.03 13.00 -23.16
C LYS A 115 7.00 12.89 -21.64
N ASN A 116 7.91 13.56 -20.95
CA ASN A 116 8.10 13.48 -19.50
C ASN A 116 7.49 14.70 -18.77
N VAL A 117 6.81 15.58 -19.50
CA VAL A 117 6.06 16.73 -18.97
C VAL A 117 4.58 16.53 -19.30
N VAL A 118 3.83 16.07 -18.31
CA VAL A 118 2.46 15.57 -18.49
C VAL A 118 1.45 16.61 -18.04
N GLN A 119 0.58 17.01 -18.96
CA GLN A 119 -0.59 17.87 -18.73
C GLN A 119 -1.90 17.18 -19.14
N ASP A 120 -1.83 15.88 -19.46
CA ASP A 120 -2.99 15.05 -19.82
C ASP A 120 -3.95 14.89 -18.64
N GLU A 121 -5.24 15.14 -18.85
CA GLU A 121 -6.25 15.20 -17.79
C GLU A 121 -6.45 13.86 -17.08
N ASP A 122 -6.47 12.74 -17.82
CA ASP A 122 -6.69 11.41 -17.24
C ASP A 122 -5.53 11.00 -16.34
N ARG A 123 -4.30 11.19 -16.82
CA ARG A 123 -3.09 10.93 -16.03
C ARG A 123 -2.98 11.84 -14.82
N LEU A 124 -3.31 13.12 -14.96
CA LEU A 124 -3.35 14.05 -13.83
C LEU A 124 -4.46 13.69 -12.85
N SER A 125 -5.64 13.27 -13.31
CA SER A 125 -6.75 12.86 -12.44
C SER A 125 -6.37 11.67 -11.56
N ALA A 126 -5.71 10.67 -12.15
CA ALA A 126 -5.17 9.54 -11.41
C ALA A 126 -4.09 9.96 -10.41
N ALA A 127 -3.13 10.80 -10.83
CA ALA A 127 -2.04 11.26 -9.97
C ALA A 127 -2.48 12.24 -8.87
N ASN A 128 -3.62 12.92 -9.04
CA ASN A 128 -4.17 13.83 -8.04
C ASN A 128 -5.08 13.13 -7.00
N THR A 129 -5.50 11.89 -7.26
CA THR A 129 -6.42 11.17 -6.37
C THR A 129 -5.64 10.16 -5.55
N ASP A 130 -5.77 10.21 -4.21
CA ASP A 130 -5.10 9.24 -3.35
C ASP A 130 -5.71 7.83 -3.45
N TRP A 131 -4.99 6.84 -2.91
CA TRP A 131 -5.40 5.44 -2.93
C TRP A 131 -6.79 5.19 -2.30
N MET A 132 -7.13 5.87 -1.20
CA MET A 132 -8.44 5.74 -0.56
C MET A 132 -9.54 6.56 -1.26
N ARG A 133 -9.17 7.40 -2.25
CA ARG A 133 -10.04 8.39 -2.90
C ARG A 133 -10.69 9.36 -1.90
N LYS A 134 -10.05 9.57 -0.75
CA LYS A 134 -10.49 10.49 0.31
C LYS A 134 -10.15 11.93 -0.04
N TYR A 135 -9.07 12.13 -0.80
CA TYR A 135 -8.57 13.45 -1.14
C TYR A 135 -8.25 13.51 -2.64
N LYS A 136 -8.53 14.68 -3.23
CA LYS A 136 -8.23 14.97 -4.62
C LYS A 136 -7.52 16.32 -4.74
N GLY A 137 -6.31 16.29 -5.27
CA GLY A 137 -5.54 17.47 -5.63
C GLY A 137 -6.01 18.13 -6.93
N SER A 138 -5.35 19.24 -7.27
CA SER A 138 -5.63 20.02 -8.46
C SER A 138 -4.35 20.39 -9.22
N SER A 139 -3.33 19.52 -9.20
CA SER A 139 -2.12 19.71 -9.98
C SER A 139 -2.43 19.73 -11.47
N GLN A 140 -1.80 20.65 -12.18
CA GLN A 140 -1.87 20.79 -13.63
C GLN A 140 -0.62 20.25 -14.32
N LEU A 141 0.32 19.68 -13.56
CA LEU A 141 1.62 19.28 -14.07
C LEU A 141 2.19 18.09 -13.32
N LEU A 142 2.47 17.04 -14.08
CA LEU A 142 3.17 15.84 -13.64
C LEU A 142 4.51 15.73 -14.40
N LEU A 143 5.61 15.68 -13.65
CA LEU A 143 6.97 15.57 -14.16
C LEU A 143 7.51 14.17 -13.90
N LEU A 144 8.18 13.59 -14.89
CA LEU A 144 8.72 12.23 -14.88
C LEU A 144 10.24 12.25 -15.11
N PRO A 145 11.03 12.70 -14.12
CA PRO A 145 12.48 12.68 -14.22
C PRO A 145 13.01 11.24 -14.31
N LYS A 146 14.14 11.09 -14.98
CA LYS A 146 14.87 9.84 -15.21
C LYS A 146 16.26 9.82 -14.57
N THR A 147 16.73 10.96 -14.08
CA THR A 147 18.03 11.07 -13.42
C THR A 147 18.00 12.04 -12.23
N THR A 148 18.96 11.90 -11.33
CA THR A 148 19.16 12.79 -10.18
C THR A 148 19.39 14.24 -10.62
N GLU A 149 20.12 14.45 -11.71
CA GLU A 149 20.40 15.79 -12.26
C GLU A 149 19.12 16.47 -12.78
N GLU A 150 18.19 15.71 -13.35
CA GLU A 150 16.88 16.23 -13.74
C GLU A 150 16.07 16.67 -12.51
N VAL A 151 16.03 15.85 -11.45
CA VAL A 151 15.39 16.21 -10.17
C VAL A 151 16.02 17.48 -9.58
N SER A 152 17.34 17.56 -9.57
CA SER A 152 18.12 18.73 -9.13
C SER A 152 17.72 20.01 -9.87
N LYS A 153 17.68 19.96 -11.21
CA LYS A 153 17.26 21.10 -12.04
C LYS A 153 15.81 21.50 -11.80
N ILE A 154 14.91 20.53 -11.67
CA ILE A 154 13.49 20.79 -11.35
C ILE A 154 13.39 21.54 -10.02
N LEU A 155 14.01 21.01 -8.95
CA LEU A 155 13.90 21.60 -7.62
C LEU A 155 14.55 22.98 -7.54
N PHE A 156 15.74 23.15 -8.13
CA PHE A 156 16.38 24.47 -8.24
C PHE A 156 15.45 25.50 -8.89
N TYR A 157 14.83 25.15 -10.02
CA TYR A 157 13.89 26.04 -10.72
C TYR A 157 12.65 26.32 -9.89
N CYS A 158 11.99 25.28 -9.36
CA CYS A 158 10.82 25.42 -8.50
C CYS A 158 11.10 26.30 -7.29
N ASN A 159 12.26 26.15 -6.64
CA ASN A 159 12.64 26.97 -5.50
C ASN A 159 12.86 28.44 -5.89
N SER A 160 13.52 28.70 -7.02
CA SER A 160 13.71 30.07 -7.53
C SER A 160 12.39 30.77 -7.87
N ARG A 161 11.39 30.01 -8.31
CA ARG A 161 10.06 30.49 -8.66
C ARG A 161 9.06 30.37 -7.50
N ARG A 162 9.44 29.78 -6.36
CA ARG A 162 8.51 29.38 -5.28
C ARG A 162 7.31 28.58 -5.78
N LEU A 163 7.54 27.63 -6.68
CA LEU A 163 6.55 26.65 -7.09
C LEU A 163 6.54 25.50 -6.08
N ALA A 164 5.38 25.23 -5.49
CA ALA A 164 5.18 24.09 -4.61
C ALA A 164 5.32 22.78 -5.38
N VAL A 165 5.98 21.79 -4.77
CA VAL A 165 6.32 20.49 -5.33
C VAL A 165 5.81 19.38 -4.42
N VAL A 166 5.24 18.33 -5.00
CA VAL A 166 4.86 17.11 -4.30
C VAL A 166 5.60 15.93 -4.91
N PRO A 167 6.58 15.34 -4.19
CA PRO A 167 7.18 14.08 -4.58
C PRO A 167 6.12 12.97 -4.53
N GLN A 168 6.12 12.10 -5.54
CA GLN A 168 5.16 11.01 -5.64
C GLN A 168 5.86 9.72 -6.05
N GLY A 169 5.71 8.69 -5.22
CA GLY A 169 5.98 7.31 -5.58
C GLY A 169 4.67 6.55 -5.88
N GLY A 170 4.26 5.67 -4.97
CA GLY A 170 3.01 4.89 -5.05
C GLY A 170 1.71 5.66 -4.80
N ASN A 171 1.70 6.99 -4.96
CA ASN A 171 0.50 7.84 -4.98
C ASN A 171 -0.29 8.06 -3.65
N THR A 172 0.30 8.80 -2.70
CA THR A 172 -0.37 9.32 -1.49
C THR A 172 -0.32 10.85 -1.35
N GLY A 173 0.15 11.56 -2.40
CA GLY A 173 0.36 13.02 -2.45
C GLY A 173 -0.86 13.81 -2.95
N LEU A 174 -1.05 15.09 -2.55
CA LEU A 174 -2.37 15.74 -2.68
C LEU A 174 -2.46 17.20 -3.20
N VAL A 175 -1.39 17.98 -3.44
CA VAL A 175 -1.49 19.31 -4.12
C VAL A 175 -0.11 19.92 -4.49
N GLY A 176 0.16 20.24 -5.76
CA GLY A 176 1.41 20.93 -6.21
C GLY A 176 1.94 20.41 -7.55
N VAL A 177 3.08 20.90 -8.06
CA VAL A 177 3.76 20.25 -9.20
C VAL A 177 4.16 18.84 -8.76
N ILE A 178 3.63 17.82 -9.43
CA ILE A 178 3.88 16.43 -9.03
C ILE A 178 5.19 15.99 -9.67
N ILE A 179 6.16 15.56 -8.87
CA ILE A 179 7.38 14.91 -9.35
C ILE A 179 7.24 13.42 -9.06
N ASN A 180 7.03 12.63 -10.10
CA ASN A 180 6.82 11.21 -9.97
C ASN A 180 8.09 10.44 -10.31
N MET A 181 8.53 9.61 -9.36
CA MET A 181 9.82 8.93 -9.41
C MET A 181 9.81 7.63 -10.23
N ALA A 182 8.66 7.22 -10.78
CA ALA A 182 8.49 5.93 -11.46
C ALA A 182 9.42 5.70 -12.66
N SER A 183 9.97 6.76 -13.25
CA SER A 183 10.92 6.64 -14.38
C SER A 183 12.39 6.51 -13.94
N MET A 184 12.66 6.52 -12.63
CA MET A 184 13.95 6.20 -12.01
C MET A 184 13.85 4.82 -11.35
N ASP A 185 13.76 3.76 -12.16
CA ASP A 185 13.43 2.39 -11.75
C ASP A 185 14.57 1.38 -11.93
N LYS A 186 15.82 1.84 -12.07
CA LYS A 186 16.97 0.96 -12.30
C LYS A 186 17.55 0.39 -11.02
N ILE A 187 17.84 -0.90 -11.06
CA ILE A 187 18.80 -1.54 -10.14
C ILE A 187 20.21 -1.16 -10.60
N ILE A 188 21.00 -0.55 -9.72
CA ILE A 188 22.34 -0.05 -10.03
C ILE A 188 23.39 -1.15 -9.79
N SER A 189 23.32 -1.82 -8.64
CA SER A 189 24.24 -2.89 -8.29
C SER A 189 23.70 -3.78 -7.17
N LEU A 190 24.16 -5.03 -7.12
CA LEU A 190 24.00 -5.93 -5.98
C LEU A 190 25.37 -6.48 -5.59
N ASP A 191 25.82 -6.16 -4.38
CA ASP A 191 26.95 -6.85 -3.75
C ASP A 191 26.45 -8.17 -3.17
N LYS A 192 26.77 -9.28 -3.84
CA LYS A 192 26.35 -10.62 -3.44
C LYS A 192 27.12 -11.18 -2.24
N VAL A 193 28.23 -10.57 -1.86
CA VAL A 193 28.98 -11.00 -0.67
C VAL A 193 28.34 -10.39 0.57
N ASN A 194 28.10 -9.09 0.53
CA ASN A 194 27.55 -8.36 1.67
C ASN A 194 26.01 -8.31 1.70
N GLY A 195 25.35 -8.69 0.60
CA GLY A 195 23.90 -8.57 0.46
C GLY A 195 23.47 -7.11 0.44
N ILE A 196 24.09 -6.28 -0.41
CA ILE A 196 23.80 -4.84 -0.47
C ILE A 196 23.27 -4.50 -1.85
N LEU A 197 22.00 -4.07 -1.89
CA LEU A 197 21.34 -3.59 -3.08
C LEU A 197 21.46 -2.08 -3.15
N THR A 198 21.88 -1.56 -4.31
CA THR A 198 21.78 -0.14 -4.66
C THR A 198 20.85 0.01 -5.85
N CYS A 199 19.84 0.87 -5.74
CA CYS A 199 18.82 1.06 -6.76
C CYS A 199 18.28 2.50 -6.74
N GLU A 200 17.59 2.88 -7.83
CA GLU A 200 16.90 4.15 -7.93
C GLU A 200 15.57 4.14 -7.15
N ALA A 201 15.12 5.31 -6.71
CA ALA A 201 13.99 5.48 -5.79
C ALA A 201 12.64 5.01 -6.34
N GLY A 202 12.49 4.94 -7.66
CA GLY A 202 11.28 4.51 -8.36
C GLY A 202 11.12 3.00 -8.50
N CYS A 203 12.11 2.19 -8.10
CA CYS A 203 12.00 0.74 -8.18
C CYS A 203 10.80 0.22 -7.34
N ILE A 204 9.92 -0.54 -7.97
CA ILE A 204 8.77 -1.18 -7.32
C ILE A 204 9.27 -2.30 -6.39
N LEU A 205 8.73 -2.37 -5.16
CA LEU A 205 9.17 -3.32 -4.14
C LEU A 205 9.06 -4.77 -4.60
N GLU A 206 7.96 -5.15 -5.26
CA GLU A 206 7.79 -6.50 -5.82
C GLU A 206 8.85 -6.84 -6.87
N ASN A 207 9.22 -5.90 -7.73
CA ASN A 207 10.27 -6.11 -8.74
C ASN A 207 11.64 -6.29 -8.07
N LEU A 208 11.94 -5.51 -7.03
CA LEU A 208 13.16 -5.68 -6.23
C LEU A 208 13.18 -7.05 -5.53
N ASN A 209 12.07 -7.47 -4.93
CA ASN A 209 11.92 -8.78 -4.31
C ASN A 209 12.14 -9.92 -5.31
N ASN A 210 11.54 -9.84 -6.50
CA ASN A 210 11.70 -10.84 -7.56
C ASN A 210 13.16 -10.94 -8.03
N TYR A 211 13.81 -9.80 -8.24
CA TYR A 211 15.22 -9.75 -8.61
C TYR A 211 16.11 -10.38 -7.51
N LEU A 212 15.99 -9.92 -6.26
CA LEU A 212 16.79 -10.42 -5.14
C LEU A 212 16.56 -11.91 -4.90
N THR A 213 15.31 -12.38 -5.02
CA THR A 213 14.96 -13.80 -4.86
C THR A 213 15.70 -14.68 -5.85
N SER A 214 15.88 -14.21 -7.10
CA SER A 214 16.64 -14.92 -8.13
C SER A 214 18.15 -14.95 -7.83
N GLU A 215 18.62 -14.03 -6.98
CA GLU A 215 20.02 -13.87 -6.57
C GLU A 215 20.30 -14.46 -5.18
N GLY A 216 19.32 -15.11 -4.54
CA GLY A 216 19.48 -15.72 -3.21
C GLY A 216 19.30 -14.77 -2.03
N PHE A 217 18.66 -13.62 -2.24
CA PHE A 217 18.36 -12.59 -1.23
C PHE A 217 16.87 -12.27 -1.18
N ILE A 218 16.46 -11.48 -0.19
CA ILE A 218 15.10 -10.91 -0.08
C ILE A 218 15.18 -9.45 0.37
N MET A 219 14.13 -8.66 0.14
CA MET A 219 14.03 -7.36 0.80
C MET A 219 13.80 -7.55 2.31
N PRO A 220 14.34 -6.66 3.17
CA PRO A 220 14.12 -6.70 4.62
C PRO A 220 12.70 -6.25 5.03
N LEU A 221 11.89 -5.78 4.09
CA LEU A 221 10.50 -5.38 4.30
C LEU A 221 9.59 -6.04 3.27
N ASP A 222 8.34 -6.28 3.66
CA ASP A 222 7.28 -6.71 2.76
C ASP A 222 5.93 -6.16 3.25
N LEU A 223 5.05 -5.78 2.34
CA LEU A 223 3.80 -5.10 2.65
C LEU A 223 2.76 -5.32 1.55
N GLY A 224 1.47 -5.22 1.89
CA GLY A 224 0.37 -5.55 0.97
C GLY A 224 0.34 -4.73 -0.33
N ALA A 225 0.97 -3.55 -0.35
CA ALA A 225 1.11 -2.71 -1.54
C ALA A 225 2.36 -3.00 -2.41
N LYS A 226 3.08 -4.10 -2.17
CA LYS A 226 4.38 -4.42 -2.81
C LYS A 226 4.41 -4.30 -4.34
N GLY A 227 3.29 -4.61 -5.01
CA GLY A 227 3.16 -4.51 -6.47
C GLY A 227 3.06 -3.08 -7.02
N SER A 228 3.04 -2.06 -6.15
CA SER A 228 2.88 -0.65 -6.55
C SER A 228 3.73 0.33 -5.75
N CYS A 229 4.08 0.01 -4.49
CA CYS A 229 4.94 0.88 -3.69
C CYS A 229 6.37 0.88 -4.26
N GLN A 230 6.99 2.06 -4.22
CA GLN A 230 8.34 2.28 -4.70
C GLN A 230 9.29 2.43 -3.50
N ILE A 231 10.55 2.00 -3.65
CA ILE A 231 11.51 1.98 -2.54
C ILE A 231 11.76 3.37 -1.94
N GLY A 232 11.79 4.43 -2.75
CA GLY A 232 11.90 5.80 -2.26
C GLY A 232 10.69 6.24 -1.44
N GLY A 233 9.50 5.76 -1.78
CA GLY A 233 8.28 5.96 -1.00
C GLY A 233 8.31 5.21 0.34
N ASN A 234 8.77 3.95 0.32
CA ASN A 234 8.95 3.16 1.54
C ASN A 234 9.94 3.84 2.50
N VAL A 235 11.08 4.31 1.99
CA VAL A 235 12.06 5.09 2.76
C VAL A 235 11.45 6.38 3.30
N SER A 236 10.78 7.16 2.45
CA SER A 236 10.21 8.45 2.83
C SER A 236 9.11 8.31 3.89
N THR A 237 8.42 7.17 3.95
CA THR A 237 7.38 6.89 4.95
C THR A 237 7.88 6.07 6.14
N ASN A 238 9.14 5.63 6.11
CA ASN A 238 9.69 4.64 7.05
C ASN A 238 8.76 3.42 7.18
N ALA A 239 8.35 2.86 6.04
CA ALA A 239 7.40 1.76 5.98
C ALA A 239 7.84 0.57 6.86
N GLY A 240 6.88 0.01 7.60
CA GLY A 240 7.05 -1.18 8.41
C GLY A 240 6.75 -2.46 7.63
N GLY A 241 5.59 -3.04 7.89
CA GLY A 241 5.09 -4.23 7.19
C GLY A 241 5.34 -5.57 7.89
N LEU A 242 5.05 -6.65 7.16
CA LEU A 242 4.76 -7.99 7.69
C LEU A 242 5.97 -8.71 8.32
N ARG A 243 7.18 -8.24 8.01
CA ARG A 243 8.46 -8.86 8.44
C ARG A 243 9.27 -7.96 9.37
N PHE A 244 8.66 -6.88 9.86
CA PHE A 244 9.32 -5.89 10.70
C PHE A 244 9.85 -6.51 11.99
N ILE A 245 9.10 -7.43 12.61
CA ILE A 245 9.54 -8.16 13.82
C ILE A 245 10.91 -8.84 13.67
N ARG A 246 11.29 -9.25 12.46
CA ARG A 246 12.54 -9.97 12.19
C ARG A 246 13.66 -9.07 11.69
N TYR A 247 13.38 -8.18 10.75
CA TYR A 247 14.41 -7.37 10.09
C TYR A 247 14.47 -5.93 10.59
N GLY A 248 13.48 -5.50 11.36
CA GLY A 248 13.41 -4.18 11.96
C GLY A 248 13.15 -3.05 10.96
N SER A 249 13.35 -1.82 11.44
CA SER A 249 13.07 -0.59 10.69
C SER A 249 14.02 -0.37 9.51
N LEU A 250 13.55 0.39 8.52
CA LEU A 250 14.39 0.97 7.48
C LEU A 250 15.52 1.84 8.04
N HIS A 251 15.38 2.43 9.22
CA HIS A 251 16.50 3.09 9.90
C HIS A 251 17.70 2.14 10.12
N GLY A 252 17.48 0.84 10.33
CA GLY A 252 18.57 -0.14 10.50
C GLY A 252 19.07 -0.79 9.21
N ASN A 253 18.21 -0.82 8.19
CA ASN A 253 18.47 -1.55 6.93
C ASN A 253 18.98 -0.64 5.80
N ILE A 254 18.61 0.65 5.78
CA ILE A 254 19.13 1.61 4.82
C ILE A 254 20.57 1.96 5.19
N LEU A 255 21.50 1.71 4.27
CA LEU A 255 22.92 1.99 4.45
C LEU A 255 23.29 3.39 3.94
N GLY A 256 22.64 3.82 2.86
CA GLY A 256 22.91 5.10 2.22
C GLY A 256 21.75 5.60 1.37
N LEU A 257 21.70 6.91 1.17
CA LEU A 257 20.70 7.60 0.35
C LEU A 257 21.37 8.66 -0.51
N GLU A 258 20.90 8.81 -1.75
CA GLU A 258 21.13 10.03 -2.53
C GLU A 258 19.84 10.86 -2.47
N VAL A 259 19.94 12.14 -2.08
CA VAL A 259 18.79 13.02 -1.86
C VAL A 259 19.01 14.35 -2.55
N VAL A 260 17.97 14.88 -3.20
CA VAL A 260 17.99 16.24 -3.73
C VAL A 260 17.20 17.18 -2.82
N LEU A 261 17.85 18.22 -2.32
CA LEU A 261 17.24 19.22 -1.43
C LEU A 261 16.39 20.22 -2.22
N ALA A 262 15.58 21.02 -1.51
CA ALA A 262 14.68 22.00 -2.12
C ALA A 262 15.39 22.99 -3.06
N ASN A 263 16.60 23.40 -2.71
CA ASN A 263 17.42 24.30 -3.53
C ASN A 263 18.10 23.61 -4.73
N GLY A 264 17.84 22.32 -4.97
CA GLY A 264 18.45 21.52 -6.03
C GLY A 264 19.82 20.93 -5.69
N THR A 265 20.39 21.19 -4.51
CA THR A 265 21.63 20.55 -4.07
C THR A 265 21.44 19.03 -3.98
N VAL A 266 22.34 18.27 -4.62
CA VAL A 266 22.43 16.82 -4.48
C VAL A 266 23.29 16.51 -3.27
N LEU A 267 22.69 15.85 -2.27
CA LEU A 267 23.36 15.33 -1.10
C LEU A 267 23.63 13.84 -1.32
N ASP A 268 24.87 13.52 -1.68
CA ASP A 268 25.32 12.14 -1.86
C ASP A 268 25.77 11.55 -0.52
N MET A 269 24.93 10.70 0.05
CA MET A 269 25.21 9.86 1.22
C MET A 269 25.00 8.40 0.85
N LEU A 270 25.25 8.03 -0.41
CA LEU A 270 24.97 6.68 -0.94
C LEU A 270 26.07 5.69 -0.54
N GLY A 271 26.32 5.58 0.76
CA GLY A 271 27.25 4.60 1.33
C GLY A 271 26.72 3.18 1.24
N THR A 272 27.64 2.24 1.02
CA THR A 272 27.39 0.78 1.02
C THR A 272 28.10 0.09 2.19
N LEU A 273 28.52 0.84 3.21
CA LEU A 273 29.21 0.30 4.37
C LEU A 273 28.23 -0.08 5.46
N ARG A 274 28.45 -1.23 6.10
CA ARG A 274 27.61 -1.67 7.23
C ARG A 274 27.80 -0.81 8.49
N LYS A 275 28.98 -0.19 8.62
CA LYS A 275 29.36 0.68 9.74
C LYS A 275 30.14 1.87 9.19
N ASP A 276 29.68 3.06 9.49
CA ASP A 276 30.35 4.32 9.17
C ASP A 276 29.96 5.37 10.22
N ASN A 277 30.93 5.78 11.04
CA ASN A 277 30.73 6.73 12.14
C ASN A 277 31.50 8.04 11.88
N THR A 278 31.60 8.47 10.62
CA THR A 278 32.37 9.65 10.21
C THR A 278 31.58 10.97 10.29
N GLY A 279 30.79 11.16 11.36
CA GLY A 279 30.00 12.36 11.60
C GLY A 279 28.56 12.05 11.98
N TYR A 280 27.65 13.01 11.74
CA TYR A 280 26.22 12.79 11.95
C TYR A 280 25.64 11.88 10.87
N ASP A 281 24.75 10.98 11.27
CA ASP A 281 24.07 10.07 10.34
C ASP A 281 22.87 10.76 9.67
N LEU A 282 23.17 11.67 8.73
CA LEU A 282 22.20 12.57 8.12
C LEU A 282 21.12 11.85 7.31
N LYS A 283 21.36 10.62 6.82
CA LYS A 283 20.35 9.86 6.06
C LYS A 283 19.09 9.62 6.88
N HIS A 284 19.21 9.51 8.21
CA HIS A 284 18.07 9.32 9.11
C HIS A 284 17.08 10.50 9.13
N LEU A 285 17.51 11.71 8.77
CA LEU A 285 16.58 12.84 8.65
C LEU A 285 15.58 12.63 7.51
N PHE A 286 15.96 11.88 6.47
CA PHE A 286 15.15 11.70 5.26
C PHE A 286 14.25 10.46 5.33
N ILE A 287 14.65 9.45 6.10
CA ILE A 287 13.83 8.26 6.39
C ILE A 287 12.64 8.70 7.26
N GLY A 288 11.41 8.54 6.77
CA GLY A 288 10.20 9.01 7.47
C GLY A 288 9.90 10.51 7.31
N SER A 289 10.62 11.23 6.44
CA SER A 289 10.39 12.67 6.20
C SER A 289 9.22 12.99 5.26
N GLU A 290 8.65 11.97 4.62
CA GLU A 290 7.56 12.02 3.65
C GLU A 290 7.82 13.03 2.51
N GLY A 291 9.08 13.14 2.08
CA GLY A 291 9.49 14.05 0.99
C GLY A 291 9.45 15.54 1.37
N SER A 292 9.26 15.87 2.65
CA SER A 292 9.20 17.26 3.12
C SER A 292 10.59 17.90 3.29
N LEU A 293 11.66 17.12 3.39
CA LEU A 293 13.03 17.62 3.58
C LEU A 293 13.91 17.51 2.33
N GLY A 294 13.53 16.66 1.38
CA GLY A 294 14.25 16.39 0.14
C GLY A 294 13.60 15.26 -0.64
N ILE A 295 14.01 15.06 -1.90
CA ILE A 295 13.57 13.96 -2.75
C ILE A 295 14.65 12.89 -2.79
N VAL A 296 14.34 11.70 -2.27
CA VAL A 296 15.22 10.52 -2.38
C VAL A 296 15.28 10.09 -3.85
N THR A 297 16.47 9.99 -4.42
CA THR A 297 16.71 9.56 -5.82
C THR A 297 17.33 8.19 -5.93
N LYS A 298 18.18 7.80 -4.99
CA LYS A 298 18.78 6.45 -4.92
C LYS A 298 18.84 5.96 -3.48
N VAL A 299 18.82 4.64 -3.33
CA VAL A 299 18.81 3.93 -2.06
C VAL A 299 19.85 2.82 -2.09
N SER A 300 20.67 2.74 -1.04
CA SER A 300 21.45 1.55 -0.71
C SER A 300 20.84 0.88 0.52
N ILE A 301 20.50 -0.40 0.40
CA ILE A 301 19.78 -1.17 1.43
C ILE A 301 20.43 -2.54 1.63
N LEU A 302 20.54 -2.94 2.90
CA LEU A 302 20.95 -4.28 3.29
C LEU A 302 19.81 -5.26 3.03
N THR A 303 20.10 -6.34 2.31
CA THR A 303 19.15 -7.38 1.94
C THR A 303 19.53 -8.69 2.63
N PRO A 304 18.64 -9.26 3.47
CA PRO A 304 18.88 -10.57 4.08
C PRO A 304 19.03 -11.67 3.02
N ALA A 305 19.82 -12.70 3.34
CA ALA A 305 19.85 -13.92 2.54
C ALA A 305 18.47 -14.59 2.53
N LYS A 306 18.09 -15.14 1.39
CA LYS A 306 16.90 -15.99 1.27
C LYS A 306 17.20 -17.33 1.94
N LEU A 307 16.50 -17.62 3.03
CA LEU A 307 16.67 -18.90 3.74
C LEU A 307 15.80 -20.01 3.12
N LEU A 308 16.13 -21.26 3.44
CA LEU A 308 15.58 -22.45 2.78
C LEU A 308 14.23 -22.88 3.36
N SER A 309 14.02 -22.65 4.66
CA SER A 309 12.77 -23.02 5.34
C SER A 309 11.88 -21.80 5.52
N THR A 310 10.61 -21.96 5.15
CA THR A 310 9.54 -21.03 5.51
C THR A 310 8.33 -21.84 5.90
N ASN A 311 7.88 -21.70 7.16
CA ASN A 311 6.70 -22.38 7.68
C ASN A 311 5.68 -21.33 8.12
N LEU A 312 4.40 -21.64 7.95
CA LEU A 312 3.31 -20.73 8.29
C LEU A 312 2.23 -21.48 9.06
N ALA A 313 1.83 -20.95 10.21
CA ALA A 313 0.77 -21.50 11.04
C ALA A 313 -0.37 -20.50 11.19
N PHE A 314 -1.61 -20.96 10.99
CA PHE A 314 -2.83 -20.19 11.20
C PHE A 314 -3.57 -20.76 12.40
N LEU A 315 -3.72 -19.96 13.46
CA LEU A 315 -4.12 -20.38 14.80
C LEU A 315 -5.34 -19.62 15.26
N ALA A 316 -6.18 -20.23 16.09
CA ALA A 316 -7.31 -19.60 16.74
C ALA A 316 -7.10 -19.47 18.25
N CYS A 317 -7.46 -18.31 18.79
CA CYS A 317 -7.43 -17.98 20.22
C CYS A 317 -8.83 -17.54 20.69
N ASN A 318 -9.18 -17.88 21.93
CA ASN A 318 -10.49 -17.52 22.50
C ASN A 318 -10.58 -16.06 22.96
N ASP A 319 -9.44 -15.47 23.33
CA ASP A 319 -9.34 -14.11 23.86
C ASP A 319 -8.00 -13.46 23.51
N TYR A 320 -7.95 -12.13 23.69
CA TYR A 320 -6.77 -11.34 23.36
C TYR A 320 -5.58 -11.63 24.29
N LEU A 321 -5.84 -11.97 25.55
CA LEU A 321 -4.80 -12.33 26.53
C LEU A 321 -4.03 -13.58 26.07
N SER A 322 -4.72 -14.52 25.46
CA SER A 322 -4.13 -15.72 24.87
C SER A 322 -3.21 -15.37 23.69
N CYS A 323 -3.60 -14.41 22.83
CA CYS A 323 -2.71 -13.91 21.77
C CYS A 323 -1.43 -13.26 22.33
N GLN A 324 -1.54 -12.49 23.42
CA GLN A 324 -0.38 -11.86 24.06
C GLN A 324 0.59 -12.91 24.64
N LYS A 325 0.06 -13.90 25.37
CA LYS A 325 0.86 -15.01 25.93
C LYS A 325 1.49 -15.83 24.81
N LEU A 326 0.76 -16.09 23.73
CA LEU A 326 1.27 -16.79 22.57
C LEU A 326 2.43 -16.05 21.90
N LEU A 327 2.37 -14.71 21.81
CA LEU A 327 3.49 -13.90 21.32
C LEU A 327 4.72 -14.01 22.23
N PHE A 328 4.52 -13.93 23.55
CA PHE A 328 5.60 -14.07 24.52
C PHE A 328 6.31 -15.43 24.38
N GLU A 329 5.52 -16.51 24.30
CA GLU A 329 6.04 -17.87 24.10
C GLU A 329 6.70 -18.02 22.72
N ALA A 330 6.13 -17.48 21.65
CA ALA A 330 6.72 -17.53 20.31
C ALA A 330 8.11 -16.84 20.28
N LYS A 331 8.25 -15.67 20.93
CA LYS A 331 9.54 -14.98 21.03
C LYS A 331 10.59 -15.81 21.78
N ARG A 332 10.19 -16.59 22.80
CA ARG A 332 11.12 -17.43 23.59
C ARG A 332 11.45 -18.74 22.89
N GLU A 333 10.46 -19.37 22.29
CA GLU A 333 10.55 -20.75 21.81
C GLU A 333 10.92 -20.85 20.34
N LEU A 334 10.37 -19.97 19.48
CA LEU A 334 10.74 -19.89 18.06
C LEU A 334 11.96 -18.99 17.87
N GLY A 335 12.10 -17.96 18.70
CA GLY A 335 13.32 -17.14 18.80
C GLY A 335 13.77 -16.60 17.45
N GLU A 336 14.97 -16.99 17.06
CA GLU A 336 15.67 -16.52 15.86
C GLU A 336 15.00 -16.89 14.54
N VAL A 337 14.04 -17.83 14.51
CA VAL A 337 13.35 -18.19 13.27
C VAL A 337 12.02 -17.47 13.08
N LEU A 338 11.49 -16.81 14.10
CA LEU A 338 10.25 -16.03 13.99
C LEU A 338 10.42 -14.92 12.92
N SER A 339 9.54 -14.89 11.92
CA SER A 339 9.60 -13.91 10.82
C SER A 339 8.35 -13.03 10.69
N ALA A 340 7.19 -13.50 11.18
CA ALA A 340 5.97 -12.70 11.31
C ALA A 340 5.12 -13.18 12.49
N PHE A 341 4.40 -12.24 13.11
CA PHE A 341 3.37 -12.53 14.12
C PHE A 341 2.23 -11.52 13.97
N GLU A 342 1.21 -11.92 13.22
CA GLU A 342 0.05 -11.10 12.92
C GLU A 342 -1.17 -11.59 13.72
N PHE A 343 -2.03 -10.68 14.14
CA PHE A 343 -3.31 -11.03 14.74
C PHE A 343 -4.49 -10.39 14.00
N MET A 344 -5.64 -11.04 14.06
CA MET A 344 -6.88 -10.62 13.43
C MET A 344 -8.05 -10.98 14.35
N ASP A 345 -9.00 -10.08 14.53
CA ASP A 345 -10.26 -10.43 15.18
C ASP A 345 -11.20 -11.21 14.25
N SER A 346 -12.24 -11.81 14.82
CA SER A 346 -13.28 -12.52 14.08
C SER A 346 -14.00 -11.65 13.04
N HIS A 347 -14.22 -10.37 13.34
CA HIS A 347 -14.85 -9.45 12.39
C HIS A 347 -13.99 -9.21 11.14
N ALA A 348 -12.66 -9.20 11.28
CA ALA A 348 -11.72 -9.09 10.17
C ALA A 348 -11.76 -10.33 9.28
N ILE A 349 -11.85 -11.52 9.89
CA ILE A 349 -12.00 -12.78 9.15
C ILE A 349 -13.33 -12.79 8.39
N ASP A 350 -14.45 -12.47 9.05
CA ASP A 350 -15.78 -12.41 8.43
C ASP A 350 -15.81 -11.41 7.27
N LEU A 351 -15.19 -10.24 7.46
CA LEU A 351 -15.09 -9.20 6.43
C LEU A 351 -14.37 -9.72 5.19
N VAL A 352 -13.21 -10.35 5.35
CA VAL A 352 -12.41 -10.87 4.24
C VAL A 352 -13.13 -12.00 3.51
N LEU A 353 -13.66 -12.97 4.25
CA LEU A 353 -14.34 -14.12 3.67
C LEU A 353 -15.67 -13.73 2.99
N GLY A 354 -16.34 -12.69 3.47
CA GLY A 354 -17.57 -12.19 2.89
C GLY A 354 -17.40 -11.37 1.60
N HIS A 355 -16.24 -10.77 1.37
CA HIS A 355 -16.02 -9.80 0.27
C HIS A 355 -14.93 -10.18 -0.73
N LEU A 356 -14.06 -11.13 -0.39
CA LEU A 356 -13.02 -11.61 -1.31
C LEU A 356 -13.37 -13.02 -1.80
N GLU A 357 -13.44 -13.18 -3.11
CA GLU A 357 -13.75 -14.46 -3.74
C GLU A 357 -12.60 -15.46 -3.57
N GLY A 358 -12.96 -16.75 -3.44
CA GLY A 358 -12.01 -17.86 -3.41
C GLY A 358 -11.33 -18.10 -2.07
N LEU A 359 -11.59 -17.27 -1.05
CA LEU A 359 -11.05 -17.48 0.29
C LEU A 359 -12.00 -18.32 1.16
N ARG A 360 -11.41 -19.14 2.03
CA ARG A 360 -12.13 -19.95 3.02
C ARG A 360 -11.37 -19.89 4.33
N ASN A 361 -12.10 -19.97 5.45
CA ASN A 361 -11.47 -20.16 6.74
C ASN A 361 -10.77 -21.54 6.73
N PRO A 362 -9.47 -21.62 7.02
CA PRO A 362 -8.77 -22.90 7.05
C PRO A 362 -9.07 -23.73 8.30
N LEU A 363 -9.74 -23.13 9.30
CA LEU A 363 -10.20 -23.81 10.51
C LEU A 363 -11.71 -24.09 10.45
N PRO A 364 -12.20 -25.12 11.17
CA PRO A 364 -13.63 -25.40 11.31
C PRO A 364 -14.42 -24.19 11.84
N THR A 365 -15.69 -24.08 11.42
CA THR A 365 -16.60 -23.05 11.94
C THR A 365 -16.77 -23.21 13.45
N SER A 366 -16.41 -22.17 14.20
CA SER A 366 -16.44 -22.13 15.66
C SER A 366 -16.61 -20.68 16.14
N SER A 367 -16.81 -20.47 17.45
CA SER A 367 -16.96 -19.17 18.09
C SER A 367 -15.62 -18.53 18.49
N TYR A 368 -14.56 -18.74 17.70
CA TYR A 368 -13.24 -18.15 17.98
C TYR A 368 -13.29 -16.64 17.78
N LYS A 369 -12.74 -15.88 18.74
CA LYS A 369 -12.77 -14.41 18.68
C LYS A 369 -11.54 -13.82 17.99
N PHE A 370 -10.42 -14.54 18.03
CA PHE A 370 -9.13 -14.08 17.52
C PHE A 370 -8.43 -15.16 16.72
N TYR A 371 -7.64 -14.70 15.75
CA TYR A 371 -6.81 -15.53 14.90
C TYR A 371 -5.40 -14.96 14.87
N VAL A 372 -4.40 -15.85 14.84
CA VAL A 372 -2.99 -15.50 14.79
C VAL A 372 -2.34 -16.18 13.60
N LEU A 373 -1.57 -15.43 12.84
CA LEU A 373 -0.73 -15.94 11.75
C LEU A 373 0.73 -15.82 12.17
N ILE A 374 1.42 -16.95 12.26
CA ILE A 374 2.85 -17.02 12.62
C ILE A 374 3.63 -17.54 11.42
N GLU A 375 4.63 -16.78 11.00
CA GLU A 375 5.62 -17.24 10.02
C GLU A 375 6.96 -17.48 10.72
N THR A 376 7.61 -18.58 10.36
CA THR A 376 9.02 -18.81 10.70
C THR A 376 9.84 -18.94 9.43
N THR A 377 11.03 -18.34 9.41
CA THR A 377 12.01 -18.45 8.34
C THR A 377 13.39 -18.73 8.92
N GLY A 378 14.01 -19.80 8.43
CA GLY A 378 15.27 -20.32 8.93
C GLY A 378 16.00 -21.20 7.91
N SER A 379 17.19 -21.67 8.29
CA SER A 379 18.13 -22.33 7.38
C SER A 379 17.93 -23.84 7.24
N ASP A 380 17.20 -24.48 8.16
CA ASP A 380 17.04 -25.94 8.21
C ASP A 380 15.56 -26.30 8.35
N GLU A 381 14.99 -26.85 7.29
CA GLU A 381 13.56 -27.17 7.24
C GLU A 381 13.13 -28.16 8.31
N SER A 382 13.96 -29.16 8.63
CA SER A 382 13.59 -30.20 9.59
C SER A 382 13.59 -29.62 11.01
N TYR A 383 14.60 -28.84 11.35
CA TYR A 383 14.69 -28.18 12.66
C TYR A 383 13.60 -27.13 12.85
N ASP A 384 13.41 -26.26 11.86
CA ASP A 384 12.47 -25.14 11.94
C ASP A 384 11.02 -25.63 12.04
N LYS A 385 10.68 -26.66 11.26
CA LYS A 385 9.37 -27.31 11.33
C LYS A 385 9.14 -28.00 12.68
N ALA A 386 10.10 -28.77 13.17
CA ALA A 386 10.00 -29.43 14.47
C ALA A 386 9.86 -28.42 15.62
N LYS A 387 10.56 -27.27 15.53
CA LYS A 387 10.47 -26.17 16.49
C LYS A 387 9.07 -25.54 16.49
N LEU A 388 8.49 -25.30 15.31
CA LEU A 388 7.12 -24.81 15.17
C LEU A 388 6.10 -25.82 15.70
N GLU A 389 6.20 -27.10 15.33
CA GLU A 389 5.31 -28.16 15.80
C GLU A 389 5.34 -28.32 17.33
N ALA A 390 6.53 -28.31 17.94
CA ALA A 390 6.69 -28.39 19.39
C ALA A 390 6.08 -27.17 20.11
N PHE A 391 6.27 -25.97 19.54
CA PHE A 391 5.66 -24.74 20.05
C PHE A 391 4.12 -24.81 19.98
N LEU A 392 3.55 -25.30 18.87
CA LEU A 392 2.10 -25.43 18.73
C LEU A 392 1.52 -26.46 19.70
N LEU A 393 2.16 -27.62 19.86
CA LEU A 393 1.73 -28.64 20.80
C LEU A 393 1.65 -28.07 22.23
N ARG A 394 2.71 -27.40 22.69
CA ARG A 394 2.72 -26.75 24.02
C ARG A 394 1.68 -25.64 24.14
N SER A 395 1.47 -24.87 23.08
CA SER A 395 0.48 -23.79 23.06
C SER A 395 -0.96 -24.32 23.15
N MET A 396 -1.24 -25.48 22.57
CA MET A 396 -2.51 -26.19 22.72
C MET A 396 -2.66 -26.81 24.11
N GLU A 397 -1.62 -27.46 24.65
CA GLU A 397 -1.62 -28.02 26.02
C GLU A 397 -1.87 -26.95 27.09
N CYS A 398 -1.30 -25.76 26.91
CA CYS A 398 -1.51 -24.60 27.78
C CYS A 398 -2.84 -23.86 27.52
N ALA A 399 -3.68 -24.36 26.60
CA ALA A 399 -4.94 -23.75 26.18
C ALA A 399 -4.82 -22.29 25.67
N LEU A 400 -3.64 -21.90 25.15
CA LEU A 400 -3.44 -20.61 24.47
C LEU A 400 -4.02 -20.63 23.06
N VAL A 401 -3.93 -21.78 22.40
CA VAL A 401 -4.45 -22.04 21.06
C VAL A 401 -5.58 -23.06 21.18
N SER A 402 -6.74 -22.72 20.63
CA SER A 402 -7.92 -23.61 20.63
C SER A 402 -7.93 -24.55 19.44
N ASP A 403 -7.42 -24.08 18.30
CA ASP A 403 -7.31 -24.84 17.06
C ASP A 403 -6.23 -24.21 16.17
N GLY A 404 -5.67 -24.97 15.25
CA GLY A 404 -4.58 -24.47 14.42
C GLY A 404 -4.20 -25.41 13.29
N VAL A 405 -3.70 -24.83 12.21
CA VAL A 405 -3.21 -25.56 11.05
C VAL A 405 -1.90 -25.00 10.57
N ILE A 406 -0.95 -25.89 10.27
CA ILE A 406 0.30 -25.54 9.57
C ILE A 406 0.07 -25.73 8.08
N ALA A 407 0.51 -24.75 7.29
CA ALA A 407 0.50 -24.84 5.83
C ALA A 407 1.35 -26.05 5.36
N GLN A 408 0.77 -26.90 4.52
CA GLN A 408 1.43 -28.09 3.97
C GLN A 408 2.27 -27.78 2.73
N ASP A 409 1.97 -26.66 2.06
CA ASP A 409 2.67 -26.20 0.88
C ASP A 409 2.59 -24.67 0.73
N ILE A 410 3.33 -24.15 -0.26
CA ILE A 410 3.41 -22.72 -0.56
C ILE A 410 2.03 -22.15 -0.97
N SER A 411 1.18 -22.93 -1.65
CA SER A 411 -0.14 -22.45 -2.08
C SER A 411 -1.07 -22.23 -0.89
N GLN A 412 -1.05 -23.12 0.09
CA GLN A 412 -1.77 -22.96 1.33
C GLN A 412 -1.21 -21.79 2.16
N ALA A 413 0.13 -21.65 2.22
CA ALA A 413 0.76 -20.53 2.89
C ALA A 413 0.36 -19.17 2.28
N SER A 414 0.38 -19.07 0.94
CA SER A 414 -0.10 -17.88 0.22
C SER A 414 -1.58 -17.60 0.49
N THR A 415 -2.41 -18.63 0.66
CA THR A 415 -3.83 -18.46 0.99
C THR A 415 -4.00 -17.86 2.40
N PHE A 416 -3.22 -18.31 3.38
CA PHE A 416 -3.26 -17.76 4.73
C PHE A 416 -2.80 -16.29 4.75
N TRP A 417 -1.71 -15.98 4.06
CA TRP A 417 -1.27 -14.59 3.88
C TRP A 417 -2.32 -13.73 3.19
N ARG A 418 -3.00 -14.26 2.15
CA ARG A 418 -4.07 -13.54 1.45
C ARG A 418 -5.25 -13.21 2.36
N ILE A 419 -5.54 -14.02 3.38
CA ILE A 419 -6.55 -13.67 4.40
C ILE A 419 -6.12 -12.40 5.15
N ARG A 420 -4.89 -12.38 5.68
CA ARG A 420 -4.36 -11.25 6.45
C ARG A 420 -4.15 -9.98 5.60
N GLU A 421 -3.55 -10.10 4.42
CA GLU A 421 -3.30 -8.98 3.51
C GLU A 421 -4.61 -8.45 2.89
N GLY A 422 -5.61 -9.32 2.73
CA GLY A 422 -6.90 -8.99 2.12
C GLY A 422 -7.82 -8.09 2.97
N ILE A 423 -7.55 -7.93 4.27
CA ILE A 423 -8.45 -7.18 5.18
C ILE A 423 -8.63 -5.73 4.74
N SER A 424 -7.55 -5.07 4.33
CA SER A 424 -7.62 -3.66 3.89
C SER A 424 -8.44 -3.52 2.59
N GLU A 425 -8.26 -4.43 1.64
CA GLU A 425 -9.03 -4.48 0.39
C GLU A 425 -10.52 -4.75 0.67
N ALA A 426 -10.81 -5.74 1.52
CA ALA A 426 -12.17 -6.11 1.89
C ALA A 426 -12.90 -4.98 2.61
N SER A 427 -12.20 -4.23 3.47
CA SER A 427 -12.75 -3.07 4.18
C SER A 427 -13.28 -2.01 3.22
N VAL A 428 -12.53 -1.68 2.17
CA VAL A 428 -12.93 -0.66 1.18
C VAL A 428 -14.10 -1.12 0.30
N LYS A 429 -14.29 -2.43 0.13
CA LYS A 429 -15.45 -2.98 -0.61
C LYS A 429 -16.78 -2.86 0.15
N LEU A 430 -16.75 -2.76 1.49
CA LEU A 430 -17.97 -2.64 2.29
C LEU A 430 -18.62 -1.25 2.14
N GLY A 431 -17.82 -0.20 1.98
CA GLY A 431 -18.30 1.18 1.94
C GLY A 431 -17.27 2.15 2.52
N ALA A 432 -17.70 2.96 3.50
CA ALA A 432 -16.86 3.94 4.16
C ALA A 432 -16.04 3.33 5.31
N VAL A 433 -14.75 3.67 5.35
CA VAL A 433 -13.79 3.15 6.32
C VAL A 433 -13.03 4.29 6.99
N TYR A 434 -13.21 4.44 8.30
CA TYR A 434 -12.34 5.30 9.11
C TYR A 434 -11.13 4.47 9.55
N LYS A 435 -9.95 4.81 9.03
CA LYS A 435 -8.70 4.06 9.24
C LYS A 435 -7.80 4.75 10.26
N TYR A 436 -7.44 4.03 11.31
CA TYR A 436 -6.46 4.44 12.29
C TYR A 436 -5.36 3.38 12.39
N ASP A 437 -4.13 3.86 12.36
CA ASP A 437 -2.92 3.06 12.41
C ASP A 437 -2.15 3.52 13.64
N LEU A 438 -2.11 2.68 14.68
CA LEU A 438 -1.72 3.09 16.02
C LEU A 438 -0.61 2.19 16.55
N SER A 439 0.38 2.79 17.24
CA SER A 439 1.29 2.03 18.09
C SER A 439 0.84 2.15 19.54
N LEU A 440 0.62 1.04 20.23
CA LEU A 440 0.19 0.99 21.62
C LEU A 440 0.99 -0.06 22.39
N PRO A 441 1.04 0.03 23.73
CA PRO A 441 1.51 -1.09 24.55
C PRO A 441 0.73 -2.37 24.19
N VAL A 442 1.44 -3.47 23.98
CA VAL A 442 0.87 -4.73 23.48
C VAL A 442 -0.26 -5.22 24.40
N GLU A 443 -0.10 -5.05 25.71
CA GLU A 443 -1.09 -5.40 26.71
C GLU A 443 -2.42 -4.63 26.56
N LYS A 444 -2.40 -3.48 25.88
CA LYS A 444 -3.54 -2.56 25.67
C LYS A 444 -4.03 -2.50 24.23
N LEU A 445 -3.39 -3.19 23.30
CA LEU A 445 -3.61 -3.00 21.86
C LEU A 445 -5.08 -3.21 21.44
N TYR A 446 -5.81 -4.13 22.08
CA TYR A 446 -7.18 -4.43 21.71
C TYR A 446 -8.25 -3.72 22.56
N ASP A 447 -7.89 -3.16 23.72
CA ASP A 447 -8.82 -2.45 24.62
C ASP A 447 -9.56 -1.31 23.86
N ILE A 448 -8.85 -0.56 23.01
CA ILE A 448 -9.46 0.51 22.20
C ILE A 448 -10.48 0.00 21.17
N VAL A 449 -10.32 -1.24 20.68
CA VAL A 449 -11.27 -1.85 19.74
C VAL A 449 -12.59 -2.13 20.46
N GLU A 450 -12.51 -2.68 21.68
CA GLU A 450 -13.68 -2.95 22.52
C GLU A 450 -14.38 -1.66 22.96
N GLU A 451 -13.63 -0.67 23.44
CA GLU A 451 -14.18 0.63 23.84
C GLU A 451 -14.82 1.38 22.67
N MET A 452 -14.19 1.36 21.49
CA MET A 452 -14.76 1.98 20.28
C MET A 452 -16.03 1.25 19.83
N SER A 453 -16.03 -0.08 19.88
CA SER A 453 -17.21 -0.90 19.57
C SER A 453 -18.38 -0.56 20.50
N GLN A 454 -18.13 -0.46 21.81
CA GLN A 454 -19.14 -0.05 22.78
C GLN A 454 -19.64 1.38 22.54
N ARG A 455 -18.73 2.31 22.22
CA ARG A 455 -19.04 3.73 21.97
C ARG A 455 -19.93 3.94 20.73
N LEU A 456 -19.71 3.16 19.69
CA LEU A 456 -20.45 3.27 18.43
C LEU A 456 -21.72 2.41 18.44
N GLY A 457 -21.74 1.30 19.17
CA GLY A 457 -22.87 0.35 19.17
C GLY A 457 -23.22 -0.08 17.75
N ASP A 458 -24.51 -0.10 17.43
CA ASP A 458 -25.00 -0.54 16.10
C ASP A 458 -24.72 0.47 14.96
N MET A 459 -24.11 1.63 15.24
CA MET A 459 -23.84 2.65 14.22
C MET A 459 -22.75 2.21 13.23
N ALA A 460 -21.83 1.35 13.65
CA ALA A 460 -20.69 0.92 12.84
C ALA A 460 -20.14 -0.43 13.31
N LYS A 461 -19.44 -1.13 12.40
CA LYS A 461 -18.64 -2.29 12.78
C LYS A 461 -17.21 -1.86 13.05
N VAL A 462 -16.64 -2.31 14.16
CA VAL A 462 -15.25 -2.01 14.54
C VAL A 462 -14.41 -3.27 14.35
N VAL A 463 -13.27 -3.12 13.69
CA VAL A 463 -12.36 -4.21 13.33
C VAL A 463 -10.95 -3.87 13.79
N GLY A 464 -10.31 -4.79 14.50
CA GLY A 464 -8.92 -4.72 14.94
C GLY A 464 -8.08 -5.88 14.40
N TYR A 465 -6.96 -5.54 13.78
CA TYR A 465 -5.95 -6.50 13.32
C TYR A 465 -4.58 -5.82 13.26
N GLY A 466 -3.50 -6.58 13.05
CA GLY A 466 -2.19 -5.98 12.76
C GLY A 466 -1.00 -6.76 13.27
N HIS A 467 0.10 -6.03 13.45
CA HIS A 467 1.41 -6.54 13.82
C HIS A 467 1.53 -6.60 15.34
N LEU A 468 1.03 -7.68 15.95
CA LEU A 468 1.07 -7.82 17.41
C LEU A 468 2.51 -7.84 17.94
N GLY A 469 3.43 -8.41 17.14
CA GLY A 469 4.86 -8.47 17.46
C GLY A 469 5.53 -7.12 17.73
N ASP A 470 5.00 -6.08 17.09
CA ASP A 470 5.54 -4.72 17.02
C ASP A 470 4.68 -3.70 17.79
N GLY A 471 3.56 -4.15 18.38
CA GLY A 471 2.60 -3.27 19.06
C GLY A 471 1.84 -2.34 18.12
N ASN A 472 1.60 -2.77 16.86
CA ASN A 472 0.89 -1.97 15.86
C ASN A 472 -0.53 -2.50 15.61
N LEU A 473 -1.52 -1.65 15.87
CA LEU A 473 -2.94 -1.89 15.59
C LEU A 473 -3.42 -1.14 14.35
N HIS A 474 -4.06 -1.87 13.45
CA HIS A 474 -4.95 -1.34 12.42
C HIS A 474 -6.39 -1.34 12.92
N LEU A 475 -6.83 -0.20 13.47
CA LEU A 475 -8.21 0.02 13.92
C LEU A 475 -9.04 0.58 12.75
N ASN A 476 -10.02 -0.19 12.30
CA ASN A 476 -10.91 0.20 11.20
C ASN A 476 -12.36 0.27 11.70
N ILE A 477 -13.02 1.39 11.45
CA ILE A 477 -14.45 1.56 11.69
C ILE A 477 -15.16 1.55 10.34
N LEU A 478 -16.08 0.60 10.17
CA LEU A 478 -16.72 0.26 8.92
C LEU A 478 -18.19 0.66 8.94
N THR A 479 -18.60 1.41 7.92
CA THR A 479 -19.96 1.94 7.75
C THR A 479 -20.37 1.89 6.28
N ALA A 480 -21.67 1.97 5.97
CA ALA A 480 -22.11 2.03 4.58
C ALA A 480 -21.66 3.34 3.90
N GLU A 481 -21.74 4.46 4.62
CA GLU A 481 -21.38 5.79 4.14
C GLU A 481 -20.71 6.59 5.28
N TYR A 482 -19.82 7.54 4.93
CA TYR A 482 -19.23 8.41 5.94
C TYR A 482 -20.31 9.32 6.55
N SER A 483 -20.26 9.46 7.87
CA SER A 483 -21.11 10.32 8.69
C SER A 483 -20.26 11.22 9.60
N ASP A 484 -20.65 12.50 9.68
CA ASP A 484 -20.02 13.48 10.57
C ASP A 484 -20.33 13.14 12.04
N ASP A 485 -21.49 12.56 12.35
CA ASP A 485 -21.85 12.12 13.70
C ASP A 485 -20.98 10.95 14.17
N ILE A 486 -20.70 10.01 13.28
CA ILE A 486 -19.79 8.89 13.57
C ILE A 486 -18.37 9.42 13.74
N LEU A 487 -17.92 10.30 12.84
CA LEU A 487 -16.60 10.91 12.94
C LEU A 487 -16.41 11.66 14.26
N ALA A 488 -17.41 12.43 14.71
CA ALA A 488 -17.38 13.15 15.99
C ALA A 488 -17.36 12.23 17.22
N LYS A 489 -17.84 10.99 17.09
CA LYS A 489 -17.68 9.97 18.13
C LYS A 489 -16.30 9.32 18.11
N ILE A 490 -15.68 9.20 16.94
CA ILE A 490 -14.36 8.59 16.77
C ILE A 490 -13.25 9.58 17.15
N GLU A 491 -13.33 10.82 16.66
CA GLU A 491 -12.35 11.87 16.86
C GLU A 491 -12.93 12.98 17.77
N PRO A 492 -12.19 13.43 18.80
CA PRO A 492 -10.78 13.13 19.07
C PRO A 492 -10.51 11.87 19.90
N PHE A 493 -11.54 11.13 20.32
CA PHE A 493 -11.43 10.01 21.28
C PHE A 493 -10.28 9.04 20.97
N VAL A 494 -10.16 8.56 19.72
CA VAL A 494 -9.11 7.61 19.33
C VAL A 494 -7.69 8.17 19.54
N TYR A 495 -7.50 9.46 19.30
CA TYR A 495 -6.21 10.13 19.47
C TYR A 495 -5.91 10.43 20.93
N GLU A 496 -6.91 10.88 21.70
CA GLU A 496 -6.80 11.08 23.15
C GLU A 496 -6.49 9.78 23.87
N TRP A 497 -7.21 8.71 23.55
CA TRP A 497 -6.99 7.38 24.11
C TRP A 497 -5.57 6.89 23.82
N THR A 498 -5.10 7.06 22.58
CA THR A 498 -3.73 6.71 22.17
C THR A 498 -2.71 7.51 22.96
N SER A 499 -2.93 8.82 23.11
CA SER A 499 -2.04 9.72 23.84
C SER A 499 -1.95 9.38 25.33
N MET A 500 -3.08 9.06 25.96
CA MET A 500 -3.13 8.61 27.36
C MET A 500 -2.27 7.38 27.64
N HIS A 501 -2.16 6.48 26.66
CA HIS A 501 -1.33 5.28 26.74
C HIS A 501 0.10 5.49 26.21
N ARG A 502 0.52 6.74 25.99
CA ARG A 502 1.83 7.11 25.42
C ARG A 502 2.09 6.44 24.06
N GLY A 503 1.03 6.22 23.28
CA GLY A 503 1.08 5.60 21.96
C GLY A 503 1.40 6.56 20.81
N SER A 504 1.55 5.98 19.62
CA SER A 504 1.68 6.72 18.37
C SER A 504 0.35 6.73 17.60
N ILE A 505 -0.11 7.89 17.14
CA ILE A 505 -1.30 8.02 16.27
C ILE A 505 -1.04 7.63 14.80
N SER A 506 0.21 7.30 14.48
CA SER A 506 0.63 6.71 13.20
C SER A 506 1.85 5.83 13.42
N ALA A 507 1.67 4.52 13.28
CA ALA A 507 2.76 3.56 13.46
C ALA A 507 3.62 3.47 12.20
N GLU A 508 2.99 3.28 11.04
CA GLU A 508 3.68 3.02 9.77
C GLU A 508 3.21 3.92 8.61
N HIS A 509 1.98 4.44 8.64
CA HIS A 509 1.42 5.18 7.49
C HIS A 509 1.90 6.63 7.34
N GLY A 510 2.64 7.17 8.31
CA GLY A 510 3.01 8.58 8.36
C GLY A 510 1.85 9.54 8.68
N LEU A 511 2.17 10.83 8.79
CA LEU A 511 1.20 11.85 9.14
C LEU A 511 0.48 12.41 7.91
N GLY A 512 1.22 12.68 6.84
CA GLY A 512 0.72 13.30 5.62
C GLY A 512 -0.11 14.57 5.89
N LEU A 513 -1.16 14.77 5.09
CA LEU A 513 -2.12 15.86 5.29
C LEU A 513 -3.11 15.53 6.43
N MET A 514 -3.48 14.25 6.55
CA MET A 514 -4.57 13.82 7.40
C MET A 514 -4.27 14.00 8.90
N LYS A 515 -3.03 13.79 9.31
CA LYS A 515 -2.63 13.77 10.73
C LYS A 515 -1.62 14.86 11.10
N ALA A 516 -1.24 15.75 10.18
CA ALA A 516 -0.29 16.83 10.45
C ALA A 516 -0.69 17.64 11.70
N ASP A 517 -1.92 18.13 11.75
CA ASP A 517 -2.46 18.90 12.88
C ASP A 517 -2.77 18.05 14.12
N LYS A 518 -2.62 16.72 14.04
CA LYS A 518 -2.82 15.77 15.13
C LYS A 518 -1.51 15.33 15.78
N ILE A 519 -0.36 15.78 15.28
CA ILE A 519 0.98 15.35 15.75
C ILE A 519 1.17 15.47 17.27
N HIS A 520 0.50 16.44 17.91
CA HIS A 520 0.64 16.72 19.34
C HIS A 520 0.06 15.63 20.27
N TYR A 521 -0.75 14.71 19.75
CA TYR A 521 -1.17 13.53 20.51
C TYR A 521 -0.01 12.56 20.78
N SER A 522 1.07 12.62 20.01
CA SER A 522 2.24 11.73 20.14
C SER A 522 3.57 12.46 20.31
N LYS A 523 3.64 13.78 20.09
CA LYS A 523 4.88 14.57 20.16
C LYS A 523 4.68 15.85 20.96
N SER A 524 5.67 16.18 21.78
CA SER A 524 5.69 17.43 22.54
C SER A 524 5.86 18.64 21.62
N SER A 525 5.47 19.82 22.08
CA SER A 525 5.64 21.06 21.32
C SER A 525 7.09 21.36 20.98
N GLU A 526 8.03 21.06 21.88
CA GLU A 526 9.48 21.25 21.67
C GLU A 526 9.99 20.34 20.55
N THR A 527 9.54 19.09 20.53
CA THR A 527 9.90 18.12 19.49
C THR A 527 9.40 18.60 18.11
N VAL A 528 8.16 19.09 18.05
CA VAL A 528 7.58 19.61 16.81
C VAL A 528 8.26 20.90 16.35
N GLN A 529 8.63 21.80 17.27
CA GLN A 529 9.40 23.01 16.94
C GLN A 529 10.80 22.69 16.39
N LEU A 530 11.46 21.66 16.92
CA LEU A 530 12.72 21.20 16.36
C LEU A 530 12.56 20.66 14.93
N MET A 531 11.50 19.87 14.68
CA MET A 531 11.17 19.40 13.32
C MET A 531 10.93 20.58 12.36
N ALA A 532 10.18 21.59 12.80
CA ALA A 532 9.95 22.81 12.02
C ALA A 532 11.24 23.58 11.74
N SER A 533 12.16 23.64 12.70
CA SER A 533 13.47 24.27 12.53
C SER A 533 14.32 23.55 11.47
N ILE A 534 14.30 22.21 11.47
CA ILE A 534 14.97 21.40 10.44
C ILE A 534 14.33 21.61 9.07
N LYS A 535 12.99 21.62 9.00
CA LYS A 535 12.26 21.92 7.76
C LYS A 535 12.65 23.28 7.18
N LYS A 536 12.70 24.32 8.01
CA LYS A 536 13.09 25.67 7.60
C LYS A 536 14.54 25.76 7.16
N LEU A 537 15.43 24.98 7.78
CA LEU A 537 16.84 24.90 7.39
C LEU A 537 17.01 24.28 5.99
N LEU A 538 16.34 23.16 5.71
CA LEU A 538 16.51 22.40 4.47
C LEU A 538 15.62 22.89 3.31
N ASP A 539 14.50 23.54 3.62
CA ASP A 539 13.54 24.09 2.66
C ASP A 539 12.97 25.44 3.15
N PRO A 540 13.76 26.52 3.08
CA PRO A 540 13.38 27.84 3.62
C PRO A 540 12.18 28.49 2.91
N ASN A 541 11.89 28.09 1.66
CA ASN A 541 10.69 28.55 0.93
C ASN A 541 9.49 27.62 1.13
N CYS A 542 9.63 26.54 1.91
CA CYS A 542 8.62 25.52 2.15
C CYS A 542 7.97 24.99 0.86
N ILE A 543 8.77 24.79 -0.21
CA ILE A 543 8.23 24.32 -1.49
C ILE A 543 8.00 22.81 -1.53
N LEU A 544 8.69 22.02 -0.70
CA LEU A 544 8.61 20.56 -0.71
C LEU A 544 7.45 20.06 0.16
N ASN A 545 6.52 19.37 -0.49
CA ASN A 545 5.34 18.72 0.07
C ASN A 545 4.58 19.58 1.12
N PRO A 546 4.17 20.82 0.74
CA PRO A 546 3.55 21.74 1.69
C PRO A 546 2.20 21.25 2.19
N TYR A 547 1.71 21.88 3.27
CA TYR A 547 0.53 21.44 4.03
C TYR A 547 0.72 20.10 4.76
N LYS A 548 1.94 19.56 4.71
CA LYS A 548 2.40 18.32 5.34
C LYS A 548 3.86 18.51 5.78
N VAL A 549 4.43 17.66 6.61
CA VAL A 549 3.79 16.73 7.58
C VAL A 549 3.58 17.40 8.94
N LEU A 550 3.99 18.67 9.05
CA LEU A 550 3.92 19.47 10.27
C LEU A 550 2.70 20.40 10.23
N PRO A 551 2.15 20.76 11.40
CA PRO A 551 1.09 21.75 11.50
C PRO A 551 1.48 23.05 10.81
N GLN A 552 0.54 23.70 10.12
CA GLN A 552 0.81 25.00 9.50
C GLN A 552 1.12 26.11 10.52
N SER A 553 0.69 25.93 11.78
CA SER A 553 0.95 26.88 12.86
C SER A 553 2.44 26.99 13.26
N VAL A 554 3.29 26.05 12.84
CA VAL A 554 4.72 26.04 13.18
C VAL A 554 5.66 26.30 12.00
N LEU A 555 5.12 26.48 10.78
CA LEU A 555 5.89 26.62 9.54
C LEU A 555 5.98 28.07 9.04
#